data_AF-A0A924GXB7-F1
#
_entry.id   AF-A0A924GXB7-F1
#
_cell.length_a   1.000
_cell.length_b   1.000
_cell.length_c   1.000
_cell.angle_alpha   90.00
_cell.angle_beta   90.00
_cell.angle_gamma   90.00
#
_symmetry.space_group_name_H-M   'P 1'
#
loop_
_entity.id
_entity.type
_entity.pdbx_description
1 polymer ?
#
loop_
_entity_poly.entity_id
_entity_poly.type
_entity_poly.pdbx_seq_one_letter_code
_entity_poly.pdbx_strand_id
1 'polypeptide(L)'
;MEQSEFPLLGRLDAPSAVPMQWVRAARTYRQAVRLAWKLRRVDRMTKQQLASEGEFYAQHVSDYLHEDDKPSRRDLPADCVARFEGVVGNTLVSQWIATQSRLTVLEEMQATRAVA
;
A
#
# COMPACT_ATOMS: atom_id res chain seq x y z
N MET A 1 10.80 34.93 16.29
CA MET A 1 10.42 33.58 16.78
C MET A 1 10.11 32.77 15.54
N GLU A 2 11.10 32.04 15.05
CA GLU A 2 10.97 31.18 13.87
C GLU A 2 10.08 30.00 14.26
N GLN A 3 8.92 29.91 13.62
CA GLN A 3 7.96 28.85 13.85
C GLN A 3 8.45 27.63 13.07
N SER A 4 9.23 26.76 13.73
CA SER A 4 9.69 25.51 13.11
C SER A 4 8.49 24.67 12.72
N GLU A 5 8.21 24.53 11.42
CA GLU A 5 7.23 23.60 10.90
C GLU A 5 7.68 22.18 11.24
N PHE A 6 7.08 21.59 12.29
CA PHE A 6 7.21 20.17 12.54
C PHE A 6 6.54 19.45 11.35
N PRO A 7 7.29 18.74 10.50
CA PRO A 7 6.68 17.95 9.45
C PRO A 7 5.78 16.95 10.16
N LEU A 8 4.47 17.03 9.86
CA LEU A 8 3.37 16.23 10.40
C LEU A 8 3.91 14.96 11.04
N LEU A 9 4.02 14.93 12.39
CA LEU A 9 4.36 13.72 13.13
C LEU A 9 3.46 12.62 12.56
N GLY A 10 4.06 11.67 11.83
CA GLY A 10 3.31 10.59 11.20
C GLY A 10 2.41 9.98 12.26
N ARG A 11 1.12 9.79 11.95
CA ARG A 11 0.12 9.30 12.90
C ARG A 11 0.71 8.16 13.73
N LEU A 12 0.81 8.38 15.04
CA LEU A 12 1.43 7.40 15.95
C LEU A 12 0.67 6.07 15.90
N ASP A 13 -0.66 6.12 15.78
CA ASP A 13 -1.54 4.94 15.85
C ASP A 13 -2.12 4.47 14.50
N ALA A 14 -1.78 5.13 13.38
CA ALA A 14 -2.36 4.80 12.09
C ALA A 14 -1.33 4.87 10.95
N PRO A 15 -1.53 4.08 9.88
CA PRO A 15 -0.60 4.05 8.77
C PRO A 15 -0.49 5.43 8.12
N SER A 16 0.76 5.84 7.87
CA SER A 16 1.05 7.15 7.30
C SER A 16 0.75 7.16 5.80
N ALA A 17 0.15 8.26 5.33
CA ALA A 17 0.01 8.52 3.90
C ALA A 17 1.39 8.65 3.26
N VAL A 18 1.61 7.92 2.16
CA VAL A 18 2.86 8.03 1.40
C VAL A 18 2.73 9.15 0.35
N PRO A 19 3.80 9.91 0.07
CA PRO A 19 3.80 10.87 -1.02
C PRO A 19 3.48 10.22 -2.39
N MET A 20 2.75 10.94 -3.24
CA MET A 20 2.25 10.41 -4.52
C MET A 20 3.36 9.97 -5.50
N GLN A 21 4.60 10.46 -5.36
CA GLN A 21 5.70 9.98 -6.20
C GLN A 21 5.96 8.47 -6.04
N TRP A 22 5.78 7.94 -4.83
CA TRP A 22 5.97 6.52 -4.53
C TRP A 22 4.80 5.67 -5.01
N VAL A 23 3.58 6.20 -4.89
CA VAL A 23 2.37 5.56 -5.40
C VAL A 23 2.47 5.39 -6.92
N ARG A 24 2.92 6.43 -7.64
CA ARG A 24 3.12 6.39 -9.10
C ARG A 24 4.28 5.50 -9.55
N ALA A 25 5.25 5.24 -8.67
CA ALA A 25 6.37 4.37 -8.98
C ALA A 25 5.95 2.89 -9.11
N ALA A 26 4.88 2.48 -8.43
CA ALA A 26 4.33 1.14 -8.56
C ALA A 26 3.45 1.02 -9.81
N ARG A 27 3.84 0.14 -10.76
CA ARG A 27 3.04 -0.13 -11.97
C ARG A 27 2.04 -1.26 -11.79
N THR A 28 2.34 -2.19 -10.89
CA THR A 28 1.48 -3.35 -10.61
C THR A 28 1.12 -3.41 -9.13
N TYR A 29 0.04 -4.12 -8.83
CA TYR A 29 -0.39 -4.32 -7.46
C TYR A 29 0.71 -4.97 -6.59
N ARG A 30 1.42 -5.99 -7.13
CA ARG A 30 2.57 -6.61 -6.45
C ARG A 30 3.68 -5.61 -6.17
N GLN A 31 3.99 -4.75 -7.14
CA GLN A 31 5.00 -3.71 -6.94
C GLN A 31 4.58 -2.74 -5.84
N ALA A 32 3.29 -2.37 -5.75
CA ALA A 32 2.78 -1.53 -4.67
C ALA A 32 2.97 -2.21 -3.31
N VAL A 33 2.60 -3.49 -3.16
CA VAL A 33 2.80 -4.25 -1.91
C VAL A 33 4.28 -4.34 -1.53
N ARG A 34 5.18 -4.59 -2.50
CA ARG A 34 6.64 -4.60 -2.26
C ARG A 34 7.18 -3.23 -1.87
N LEU A 35 6.71 -2.16 -2.51
CA LEU A 35 7.11 -0.78 -2.20
C LEU A 35 6.64 -0.38 -0.80
N ALA A 36 5.40 -0.74 -0.43
CA ALA A 36 4.89 -0.56 0.91
C ALA A 36 5.80 -1.24 1.94
N TRP A 37 6.23 -2.49 1.69
CA TRP A 37 7.17 -3.22 2.55
C TRP A 37 8.56 -2.59 2.63
N LYS A 38 9.08 -2.04 1.53
CA LYS A 38 10.36 -1.32 1.50
C LYS A 38 10.29 -0.03 2.32
N LEU A 39 9.13 0.65 2.33
CA LEU A 39 8.85 1.87 3.08
C LEU A 39 8.22 1.59 4.47
N ARG A 40 8.42 0.39 5.01
CA ARG A 40 7.90 0.02 6.33
C ARG A 40 8.43 0.96 7.41
N ARG A 41 7.59 1.24 8.41
CA ARG A 41 7.95 2.10 9.55
C ARG A 41 9.04 1.48 10.42
N VAL A 42 9.05 0.16 10.56
CA VAL A 42 10.02 -0.59 11.39
C VAL A 42 11.14 -1.15 10.52
N ASP A 43 12.32 -0.50 10.56
CA ASP A 43 13.46 -0.76 9.67
C ASP A 43 13.99 -2.21 9.70
N ARG A 44 13.70 -3.00 10.74
CA ARG A 44 14.17 -4.39 10.90
C ARG A 44 13.07 -5.44 11.11
N MET A 45 11.84 -5.10 10.76
CA MET A 45 10.75 -6.06 10.83
C MET A 45 10.98 -7.24 9.87
N THR A 46 10.89 -8.45 10.40
CA THR A 46 11.01 -9.70 9.64
C THR A 46 9.69 -10.10 9.00
N LYS A 47 9.74 -10.95 7.95
CA LYS A 47 8.53 -11.52 7.34
C LYS A 47 7.72 -12.35 8.33
N GLN A 48 8.39 -12.98 9.30
CA GLN A 48 7.75 -13.75 10.35
C GLN A 48 6.99 -12.84 11.33
N GLN A 49 7.55 -11.69 11.69
CA GLN A 49 6.85 -10.68 12.49
C GLN A 49 5.62 -10.13 11.74
N LEU A 50 5.74 -9.83 10.45
CA LEU A 50 4.59 -9.45 9.62
C LEU A 50 3.50 -10.53 9.62
N ALA A 51 3.89 -11.80 9.53
CA ALA A 51 2.95 -12.92 9.58
C ALA A 51 2.24 -13.01 10.93
N SER A 52 2.98 -12.86 12.03
CA SER A 52 2.41 -12.90 13.38
C SER A 52 1.50 -11.71 13.68
N GLU A 53 1.94 -10.49 13.37
CA GLU A 53 1.21 -9.25 13.68
C GLU A 53 0.01 -9.02 12.74
N GLY A 54 0.12 -9.46 11.48
CA GLY A 54 -0.93 -9.34 10.47
C GLY A 54 -1.86 -10.54 10.36
N GLU A 55 -1.68 -11.55 11.21
CA GLU A 55 -2.42 -12.82 11.20
C GLU A 55 -2.38 -13.52 9.83
N PHE A 56 -1.22 -13.49 9.17
CA PHE A 56 -0.99 -14.13 7.88
C PHE A 56 -0.26 -15.46 8.05
N TYR A 57 -0.51 -16.40 7.14
CA TYR A 57 0.34 -17.59 7.02
C TYR A 57 1.72 -17.17 6.48
N ALA A 58 2.80 -17.53 7.21
CA ALA A 58 4.17 -17.14 6.86
C ALA A 58 4.60 -17.57 5.44
N GLN A 59 4.10 -18.73 4.97
CA GLN A 59 4.30 -19.20 3.60
C GLN A 59 3.73 -18.22 2.56
N HIS A 60 2.55 -17.66 2.81
CA HIS A 60 1.91 -16.73 1.89
C HIS A 60 2.60 -15.37 1.91
N VAL A 61 3.03 -14.89 3.08
CA VAL A 61 3.79 -13.62 3.20
C VAL A 61 5.06 -13.66 2.35
N SER A 62 5.75 -14.80 2.33
CA SER A 62 6.94 -14.98 1.50
C SER A 62 6.63 -14.91 0.01
N ASP A 63 5.48 -15.44 -0.42
CA ASP A 63 5.01 -15.33 -1.81
C ASP A 63 4.60 -13.89 -2.18
N TYR A 64 3.92 -13.18 -1.28
CA TYR A 64 3.48 -11.79 -1.50
C TYR A 64 4.66 -10.84 -1.70
N LEU A 65 5.73 -11.03 -0.92
CA LEU A 65 6.91 -10.17 -0.90
C LEU A 65 8.07 -10.69 -1.75
N HIS A 66 7.89 -11.78 -2.49
CA HIS A 66 8.95 -12.31 -3.36
C HIS A 66 9.22 -11.35 -4.51
N GLU A 67 10.46 -11.20 -4.96
CA GLU A 67 10.82 -10.32 -6.10
C GLU A 67 10.41 -10.86 -7.47
N ASP A 68 10.08 -12.15 -7.58
CA ASP A 68 9.72 -12.81 -8.83
C ASP A 68 8.23 -12.58 -9.11
N ASP A 69 7.89 -12.22 -10.34
CA ASP A 69 6.51 -12.06 -10.82
C ASP A 69 5.96 -13.33 -11.48
N LYS A 70 6.28 -14.51 -10.92
CA LYS A 70 5.79 -15.79 -11.45
C LYS A 70 4.28 -15.93 -11.19
N PRO A 71 3.48 -16.41 -12.17
CA PRO A 71 2.03 -16.60 -12.01
C PRO A 71 1.63 -17.57 -10.89
N SER A 72 2.55 -18.44 -10.47
CA SER A 72 2.35 -19.39 -9.37
C SER A 72 2.38 -18.74 -7.98
N ARG A 73 2.91 -17.50 -7.87
CA ARG A 73 2.97 -16.76 -6.61
C ARG A 73 1.61 -16.18 -6.31
N ARG A 74 1.24 -16.12 -5.03
CA ARG A 74 -0.02 -15.52 -4.60
C ARG A 74 0.09 -13.99 -4.53
N ASP A 75 -1.01 -13.31 -4.80
CA ASP A 75 -1.17 -11.88 -4.55
C ASP A 75 -1.74 -11.66 -3.15
N LEU A 76 -1.48 -10.49 -2.56
CA LEU A 76 -2.11 -10.10 -1.30
C LEU A 76 -3.62 -9.91 -1.53
N PRO A 77 -4.51 -10.67 -0.87
CA PRO A 77 -5.95 -10.50 -1.03
C PRO A 77 -6.41 -9.10 -0.60
N ALA A 78 -7.41 -8.53 -1.28
CA ALA A 78 -7.93 -7.19 -0.97
C ALA A 78 -8.42 -7.05 0.48
N ASP A 79 -9.05 -8.10 1.02
CA ASP A 79 -9.53 -8.18 2.41
C ASP A 79 -8.38 -8.11 3.45
N CYS A 80 -7.16 -8.43 3.01
CA CYS A 80 -5.97 -8.41 3.87
C CYS A 80 -5.21 -7.07 3.83
N VAL A 81 -5.58 -6.14 2.94
CA VAL A 81 -4.83 -4.89 2.72
C VAL A 81 -4.80 -4.02 3.98
N ALA A 82 -5.93 -3.84 4.66
CA ALA A 82 -6.00 -3.02 5.86
C ALA A 82 -5.11 -3.56 6.99
N ARG A 83 -5.10 -4.88 7.21
CA ARG A 83 -4.23 -5.54 8.20
C ARG A 83 -2.75 -5.39 7.83
N PHE A 84 -2.41 -5.57 6.56
CA PHE A 84 -1.05 -5.41 6.06
C PHE A 84 -0.53 -3.97 6.24
N GLU A 85 -1.34 -2.97 5.88
CA GLU A 85 -0.98 -1.56 6.03
C GLU A 85 -0.86 -1.13 7.50
N GLY A 86 -1.69 -1.69 8.38
CA GLY A 86 -1.59 -1.49 9.82
C GLY A 86 -0.22 -1.90 10.38
N VAL A 87 0.28 -3.07 9.97
CA VAL A 87 1.59 -3.60 10.43
C VAL A 87 2.76 -2.87 9.77
N VAL A 88 2.69 -2.63 8.47
CA VAL A 88 3.76 -1.97 7.71
C VAL A 88 3.86 -0.48 8.06
N GLY A 89 2.75 0.14 8.47
CA GLY A 89 2.68 1.52 8.94
C GLY A 89 2.56 2.57 7.83
N ASN A 90 2.17 2.16 6.61
CA ASN A 90 1.90 3.06 5.50
C ASN A 90 0.69 2.63 4.65
N THR A 91 0.01 3.59 4.02
CA THR A 91 -1.23 3.36 3.24
C THR A 91 -1.00 3.25 1.72
N LEU A 92 0.21 2.85 1.31
CA LEU A 92 0.60 2.90 -0.10
C LEU A 92 -0.28 2.02 -1.00
N VAL A 93 -0.68 0.83 -0.53
CA VAL A 93 -1.47 -0.13 -1.32
C VAL A 93 -2.87 0.42 -1.56
N SER A 94 -3.53 0.93 -0.53
CA SER A 94 -4.83 1.59 -0.59
C SER A 94 -4.79 2.84 -1.45
N GLN A 95 -3.73 3.67 -1.32
CA GLN A 95 -3.53 4.84 -2.17
C GLN A 95 -3.34 4.46 -3.65
N TRP A 96 -2.62 3.36 -3.92
CA TRP A 96 -2.42 2.86 -5.27
C TRP A 96 -3.74 2.36 -5.87
N ILE A 97 -4.51 1.54 -5.15
CA ILE A 97 -5.84 1.08 -5.57
C ILE A 97 -6.72 2.28 -5.89
N ALA A 98 -6.83 3.25 -4.97
CA ALA A 98 -7.62 4.46 -5.17
C ALA A 98 -7.15 5.29 -6.37
N THR A 99 -5.86 5.25 -6.71
CA THR A 99 -5.33 5.94 -7.90
C THR A 99 -5.72 5.21 -9.18
N GLN A 100 -5.68 3.88 -9.20
CA GLN A 100 -6.14 3.08 -10.35
C GLN A 100 -7.65 3.22 -10.57
N SER A 101 -8.44 3.23 -9.50
CA SER A 101 -9.90 3.40 -9.57
C SER A 101 -10.36 4.79 -10.03
N ARG A 102 -9.50 5.83 -9.94
CA ARG A 102 -9.83 7.21 -10.33
C ARG A 102 -9.90 7.45 -11.84
N LEU A 103 -9.44 6.54 -12.68
CA LEU A 103 -9.71 6.62 -14.12
C LEU A 103 -11.19 6.31 -14.39
N THR A 104 -11.76 5.31 -13.71
CA THR A 104 -13.14 4.89 -13.95
C THR A 104 -14.17 5.97 -13.56
N VAL A 105 -13.99 6.69 -12.44
CA VAL A 105 -14.99 7.67 -11.99
C VAL A 105 -15.00 8.95 -12.83
N LEU A 106 -13.85 9.47 -13.24
CA LEU A 106 -13.79 10.66 -14.10
C LEU A 106 -14.31 10.36 -15.52
N GLU A 107 -14.00 9.17 -16.05
CA GLU A 107 -14.54 8.69 -17.32
C GLU A 107 -16.05 8.45 -17.25
N GLU A 108 -16.57 7.85 -16.17
CA GLU A 108 -18.01 7.70 -15.94
C GLU A 108 -18.72 9.05 -15.79
N MET A 109 -18.12 10.03 -15.10
CA MET A 109 -18.66 11.39 -14.99
C MET A 109 -18.68 12.12 -16.35
N GLN A 110 -17.68 11.90 -17.20
CA GLN A 110 -17.66 12.45 -18.56
C GLN A 110 -18.69 11.75 -19.47
N ALA A 111 -18.81 10.43 -19.39
CA ALA A 111 -19.81 9.66 -20.13
C ALA A 111 -21.24 10.07 -19.73
N THR A 112 -21.49 10.28 -18.43
CA THR A 112 -22.79 10.73 -17.92
C THR A 112 -23.13 12.15 -18.40
N ARG A 113 -22.13 13.04 -18.50
CA ARG A 113 -22.31 14.42 -19.03
C ARG A 113 -22.47 14.49 -20.54
N ALA A 114 -22.02 13.49 -21.30
CA ALA A 114 -22.16 13.46 -22.76
C ALA A 114 -23.52 12.92 -23.22
N VAL A 115 -24.26 12.25 -22.33
CA VAL A 115 -25.58 11.64 -22.60
C VAL A 115 -26.75 12.51 -22.08
N ALA A 116 -26.46 13.54 -21.26
CA ALA A 116 -27.42 14.52 -20.76
C ALA A 116 -27.39 15.81 -21.58
#